data_AF-A0AAN5Z2B0-F1
#
_entry.id   AF-A0AAN5Z2B0-F1
#
_cell.length_a   1.000
_cell.length_b   1.000
_cell.length_c   1.000
_cell.angle_alpha   90.00
_cell.angle_beta   90.00
_cell.angle_gamma   90.00
#
_symmetry.space_group_name_H-M   'P 1'
#
loop_
_entity.id
_entity.type
_entity.pdbx_description
1 polymer ?
#
loop_
_entity_poly.entity_id
_entity_poly.type
_entity_poly.pdbx_seq_one_letter_code
_entity_poly.pdbx_strand_id
1 'polypeptide(L)'
;MLSKLILPALASILFQNTAVQAAGDIDYLITFGDSYSQTWFDINGEKPSSKNPIGNPPFPGWTASGGPNWVGSIVTEQNNSLVLAYNYAYGGATVDANIIKPYQDTVKSMVDQVKQFSDSIASKPSYAPWNAQNAVAGVWIGVND
;
A
#
# COMPACT_ATOMS: atom_id res chain seq x y z
N MET A 1 45.42 44.95 28.94
CA MET A 1 44.26 44.40 29.69
C MET A 1 43.29 43.83 28.68
N LEU A 2 42.79 42.60 28.95
CA LEU A 2 41.80 41.81 28.19
C LEU A 2 42.24 41.35 26.79
N SER A 3 42.02 40.12 26.33
CA SER A 3 41.42 38.93 26.94
C SER A 3 41.86 37.70 26.13
N LYS A 4 42.19 36.61 26.83
CA LYS A 4 42.21 35.25 26.28
C LYS A 4 40.80 34.91 25.76
N LEU A 5 40.70 34.19 24.65
CA LEU A 5 40.00 32.91 24.58
C LEU A 5 40.22 32.28 23.19
N ILE A 6 40.98 31.18 23.18
CA ILE A 6 40.84 30.12 22.18
C ILE A 6 39.84 29.14 22.80
N LEU A 7 38.76 28.81 22.10
CA LEU A 7 38.07 27.54 22.26
C LEU A 7 37.43 27.13 20.92
N PRO A 8 37.79 25.95 20.37
CA PRO A 8 37.15 25.40 19.18
C PRO A 8 35.81 24.78 19.60
N ALA A 9 34.70 25.22 19.04
CA ALA A 9 33.43 24.53 19.21
C ALA A 9 33.25 23.53 18.06
N LEU A 10 33.98 22.42 18.14
CA LEU A 10 33.62 21.14 17.52
C LEU A 10 32.87 20.32 18.58
N ALA A 11 31.53 20.34 18.50
CA ALA A 11 30.56 19.44 19.12
C ALA A 11 29.23 20.21 19.07
N SER A 12 28.12 19.73 18.55
CA SER A 12 27.71 18.37 18.25
C SER A 12 26.40 18.54 17.47
N ILE A 13 26.42 18.39 16.15
CA ILE A 13 25.19 18.07 15.43
C ILE A 13 24.98 16.59 15.70
N LEU A 14 24.26 16.30 16.77
CA LEU A 14 23.74 14.97 17.04
C LEU A 14 23.00 14.55 15.78
N PHE A 15 23.51 13.48 15.18
CA PHE A 15 22.85 12.70 14.15
C PHE A 15 21.43 12.37 14.61
N GLN A 16 20.46 13.17 14.18
CA GLN A 16 19.13 12.66 13.90
C GLN A 16 19.06 12.21 12.44
N ASN A 17 20.04 11.40 12.04
CA ASN A 17 19.73 10.30 11.13
C ASN A 17 18.98 9.27 11.98
N THR A 18 17.74 9.57 12.36
CA THR A 18 16.74 8.52 12.19
C THR A 18 16.75 8.29 10.69
N ALA A 19 17.65 7.40 10.23
CA ALA A 19 17.33 6.63 9.06
C ALA A 19 15.90 6.19 9.34
N VAL A 20 14.94 6.72 8.57
CA VAL A 20 13.80 5.90 8.21
C VAL A 20 14.50 4.63 7.79
N GLN A 21 14.47 3.61 8.65
CA GLN A 21 15.09 2.34 8.38
C GLN A 21 14.61 2.04 6.99
N ALA A 22 15.52 2.05 6.00
CA ALA A 22 15.14 1.78 4.63
C ALA A 22 14.31 0.52 4.77
N ALA A 23 13.03 0.61 4.40
CA ALA A 23 12.19 -0.55 4.49
C ALA A 23 13.00 -1.63 3.77
N GLY A 24 13.18 -2.79 4.41
CA GLY A 24 13.89 -3.89 3.76
C GLY A 24 13.23 -4.16 2.41
N ASP A 25 13.76 -5.11 1.64
CA ASP A 25 13.11 -5.49 0.39
C ASP A 25 11.59 -5.69 0.64
N ILE A 26 10.78 -4.87 -0.05
CA ILE A 26 9.33 -4.89 0.11
C ILE A 26 8.83 -6.02 -0.77
N ASP A 27 8.32 -7.07 -0.14
CA ASP A 27 7.77 -8.22 -0.84
C ASP A 27 6.25 -8.06 -1.06
N TYR A 28 5.58 -7.33 -0.17
CA TYR A 28 4.11 -7.23 -0.14
C TYR A 28 3.62 -5.79 -0.11
N LEU A 29 2.79 -5.45 -1.09
CA LEU A 29 2.02 -4.21 -1.11
C LEU A 29 0.56 -4.55 -0.77
N ILE A 30 0.03 -4.01 0.33
CA ILE A 30 -1.34 -4.26 0.77
C ILE A 30 -2.09 -2.94 0.67
N THR A 31 -3.08 -2.83 -0.22
CA THR A 31 -3.71 -1.55 -0.53
C THR A 31 -5.21 -1.54 -0.32
N PHE A 32 -5.72 -0.39 0.11
CA PHE A 32 -7.14 -0.09 0.32
C PHE A 32 -7.45 1.25 -0.33
N GLY A 33 -8.69 1.46 -0.76
CA GLY A 33 -9.05 2.72 -1.37
C GLY A 33 -10.22 2.68 -2.33
N ASP A 34 -10.26 3.70 -3.18
CA ASP A 34 -11.28 3.89 -4.20
C ASP A 34 -10.77 3.60 -5.64
N SER A 35 -11.38 4.25 -6.63
CA SER A 35 -11.06 4.11 -8.06
C SER A 35 -9.63 4.54 -8.40
N TYR A 36 -8.98 5.37 -7.58
CA TYR A 36 -7.59 5.75 -7.78
C TYR A 36 -6.61 4.59 -7.53
N SER A 37 -7.03 3.57 -6.78
CA SER A 37 -6.20 2.42 -6.42
C SER A 37 -6.72 1.09 -6.98
N GLN A 38 -7.98 0.99 -7.40
CA GLN A 38 -8.58 -0.25 -7.88
C GLN A 38 -7.82 -0.91 -9.05
N THR A 39 -7.63 -2.23 -8.94
CA THR A 39 -7.17 -3.12 -10.03
C THR A 39 -8.15 -4.27 -10.32
N TRP A 40 -9.21 -4.40 -9.52
CA TRP A 40 -10.21 -5.48 -9.59
C TRP A 40 -9.75 -6.85 -9.09
N PHE A 41 -8.76 -6.83 -8.19
CA PHE A 41 -8.32 -8.01 -7.47
C PHE A 41 -9.43 -8.63 -6.60
N ASP A 42 -9.64 -9.92 -6.76
CA ASP A 42 -10.44 -10.77 -5.88
C ASP A 42 -9.53 -11.70 -5.10
N ILE A 43 -9.59 -11.61 -3.76
CA ILE A 43 -8.81 -12.46 -2.87
C ILE A 43 -9.11 -13.96 -3.03
N ASN A 44 -10.27 -14.33 -3.57
CA ASN A 44 -10.62 -15.73 -3.85
C ASN A 44 -10.07 -16.23 -5.18
N GLY A 45 -9.60 -15.33 -6.05
CA GLY A 45 -9.01 -15.65 -7.35
C GLY A 45 -7.55 -16.10 -7.28
N GLU A 46 -6.85 -16.02 -8.41
CA GLU A 46 -5.41 -16.31 -8.50
C GLU A 46 -4.61 -15.33 -7.66
N LYS A 47 -3.66 -15.84 -6.88
CA LYS A 47 -2.86 -15.03 -5.95
C LYS A 47 -1.73 -14.30 -6.69
N PRO A 48 -1.29 -13.13 -6.20
CA PRO A 48 -0.10 -12.44 -6.70
C PRO A 48 1.10 -13.38 -6.88
N SER A 49 1.78 -13.24 -8.01
CA SER A 49 2.99 -14.01 -8.33
C SER A 49 3.92 -13.22 -9.24
N SER A 50 5.11 -13.76 -9.53
CA SER A 50 6.03 -13.15 -10.49
C SER A 50 5.48 -13.05 -11.92
N LYS A 51 4.48 -13.88 -12.28
CA LYS A 51 3.82 -13.84 -13.61
C LYS A 51 2.76 -12.75 -13.68
N ASN A 52 2.06 -12.52 -12.57
CA ASN A 52 1.08 -11.47 -12.43
C ASN A 52 1.18 -10.88 -11.01
N PRO A 53 1.92 -9.76 -10.84
CA PRO A 53 2.15 -9.18 -9.52
C PRO A 53 0.90 -8.70 -8.79
N ILE A 54 -0.23 -8.53 -9.49
CA ILE A 54 -1.55 -8.22 -8.89
C ILE A 54 -2.43 -9.47 -8.71
N GLY A 55 -1.97 -10.65 -9.15
CA GLY A 55 -2.67 -11.93 -9.04
C GLY A 55 -3.80 -12.11 -10.04
N ASN A 56 -4.88 -11.35 -9.87
CA ASN A 56 -6.02 -11.32 -10.78
C ASN A 56 -6.63 -9.91 -10.84
N PRO A 57 -7.30 -9.55 -11.96
CA PRO A 57 -7.33 -10.26 -13.25
C PRO A 57 -5.99 -10.06 -14.01
N PRO A 58 -5.85 -10.38 -15.32
CA PRO A 58 -4.61 -10.11 -16.04
C PRO A 58 -4.17 -8.65 -15.92
N PHE A 59 -2.87 -8.43 -15.69
CA PHE A 59 -2.28 -7.10 -15.58
C PHE A 59 -2.60 -6.23 -16.82
N PRO A 60 -2.94 -4.93 -16.67
CA PRO A 60 -2.87 -4.10 -15.46
C PRO A 60 -4.09 -4.18 -14.53
N GLY A 61 -5.02 -5.10 -14.80
CA GLY A 61 -6.30 -5.13 -14.12
C GLY A 61 -7.31 -4.17 -14.75
N TRP A 62 -8.38 -3.88 -14.01
CA TRP A 62 -9.38 -2.90 -14.41
C TRP A 62 -9.19 -1.64 -13.57
N THR A 63 -8.62 -0.62 -14.18
CA THR A 63 -8.23 0.63 -13.52
C THR A 63 -9.00 1.81 -14.12
N ALA A 64 -9.03 2.94 -13.40
CA ALA A 64 -9.54 4.20 -13.90
C ALA A 64 -8.48 5.04 -14.65
N SER A 65 -7.28 4.49 -14.92
CA SER A 65 -6.15 5.24 -15.50
C SER A 65 -5.89 4.97 -16.99
N GLY A 66 -6.62 4.03 -17.61
CA GLY A 66 -6.36 3.61 -19.01
C GLY A 66 -5.11 2.73 -19.17
N GLY A 67 -4.51 2.29 -18.06
CA GLY A 67 -3.30 1.46 -17.99
C GLY A 67 -3.03 1.05 -16.54
N PRO A 68 -1.78 0.77 -16.14
CA PRO A 68 -1.43 0.65 -14.72
C PRO A 68 -1.82 1.93 -13.95
N ASN A 69 -2.34 1.78 -12.73
CA ASN A 69 -2.43 2.88 -11.77
C ASN A 69 -1.17 2.87 -10.88
N TRP A 70 -1.14 3.68 -9.82
CA TRP A 70 0.02 3.76 -8.93
C TRP A 70 0.38 2.41 -8.28
N VAL A 71 -0.61 1.57 -7.95
CA VAL A 71 -0.39 0.20 -7.42
C VAL A 71 0.34 -0.63 -8.47
N GLY A 72 -0.14 -0.59 -9.72
CA GLY A 72 0.50 -1.25 -10.86
C GLY A 72 1.93 -0.77 -11.07
N SER A 73 2.15 0.56 -11.10
CA SER A 73 3.48 1.14 -11.25
C SER A 73 4.45 0.72 -10.15
N ILE A 74 4.02 0.63 -8.88
CA ILE A 74 4.88 0.13 -7.80
C ILE A 74 5.32 -1.31 -8.07
N VAL A 75 4.41 -2.19 -8.50
CA VAL A 75 4.73 -3.61 -8.67
C VAL A 75 5.41 -3.96 -10.00
N THR A 76 5.49 -3.03 -10.96
CA THR A 76 6.16 -3.29 -12.26
C THR A 76 7.28 -2.33 -12.64
N GLU A 77 7.23 -1.06 -12.23
CA GLU A 77 8.14 0.00 -12.73
C GLU A 77 8.95 0.66 -11.62
N GLN A 78 8.39 0.78 -10.41
CA GLN A 78 8.97 1.49 -9.28
C GLN A 78 9.37 0.54 -8.15
N ASN A 79 10.03 -0.56 -8.51
CA ASN A 79 10.60 -1.55 -7.59
C ASN A 79 11.98 -2.01 -8.05
N ASN A 80 12.76 -2.53 -7.11
CA ASN A 80 14.07 -3.14 -7.37
C ASN A 80 14.05 -4.68 -7.20
N SER A 81 12.91 -5.23 -6.79
CA SER A 81 12.65 -6.65 -6.52
C SER A 81 11.18 -6.96 -6.77
N LEU A 82 10.81 -8.24 -6.79
CA LEU A 82 9.40 -8.63 -6.95
C LEU A 82 8.56 -8.13 -5.77
N VAL A 83 7.52 -7.34 -6.08
CA VAL A 83 6.51 -6.89 -5.13
C VAL A 83 5.16 -7.51 -5.48
N LEU A 84 4.48 -8.10 -4.51
CA LEU A 84 3.18 -8.73 -4.67
C LEU A 84 2.07 -7.85 -4.11
N ALA A 85 1.15 -7.40 -4.97
CA ALA A 85 0.04 -6.53 -4.59
C ALA A 85 -1.21 -7.32 -4.19
N TYR A 86 -1.60 -7.18 -2.92
CA TYR A 86 -2.91 -7.57 -2.40
C TYR A 86 -3.78 -6.31 -2.28
N ASN A 87 -4.50 -6.01 -3.36
CA ASN A 87 -5.22 -4.75 -3.51
C ASN A 87 -6.72 -4.88 -3.25
N TYR A 88 -7.18 -4.46 -2.08
CA TYR A 88 -8.60 -4.48 -1.70
C TYR A 88 -9.37 -3.25 -2.19
N ALA A 89 -8.73 -2.29 -2.85
CA ALA A 89 -9.39 -1.06 -3.29
C ALA A 89 -10.56 -1.33 -4.26
N TYR A 90 -11.65 -0.58 -4.08
CA TYR A 90 -12.89 -0.75 -4.84
C TYR A 90 -13.37 0.60 -5.40
N GLY A 91 -13.58 0.68 -6.70
CA GLY A 91 -14.04 1.88 -7.39
C GLY A 91 -15.36 2.40 -6.83
N GLY A 92 -15.39 3.68 -6.48
CA GLY A 92 -16.56 4.32 -5.86
C GLY A 92 -16.73 4.05 -4.36
N ALA A 93 -15.75 3.41 -3.70
CA ALA A 93 -15.78 3.20 -2.26
C ALA A 93 -15.84 4.53 -1.50
N THR A 94 -16.76 4.58 -0.54
CA THR A 94 -16.76 5.55 0.57
C THR A 94 -16.01 4.95 1.76
N VAL A 95 -15.71 5.76 2.77
CA VAL A 95 -15.07 5.28 4.01
C VAL A 95 -15.98 4.29 4.76
N ASP A 96 -17.23 4.67 5.02
CA ASP A 96 -18.23 3.85 5.73
C ASP A 96 -19.61 3.96 5.07
N ALA A 97 -20.12 2.84 4.56
CA ALA A 97 -21.42 2.76 3.89
C ALA A 97 -22.62 3.07 4.81
N ASN A 98 -22.45 3.00 6.13
CA ASN A 98 -23.50 3.35 7.10
C ASN A 98 -23.65 4.87 7.29
N ILE A 99 -22.61 5.64 6.94
CA ILE A 99 -22.63 7.11 7.05
C ILE A 99 -22.91 7.71 5.66
N ILE A 100 -22.15 7.30 4.65
CA ILE A 100 -22.31 7.74 3.27
C ILE A 100 -22.37 6.50 2.38
N LYS A 101 -23.55 6.26 1.80
CA LYS A 101 -23.78 5.12 0.92
C LYS A 101 -23.01 5.31 -0.40
N PRO A 102 -22.25 4.31 -0.87
CA PRO A 102 -21.67 4.35 -2.20
C PRO A 102 -22.73 4.50 -3.29
N TYR A 103 -22.29 4.81 -4.51
CA TYR A 103 -23.20 5.00 -5.66
C TYR A 103 -24.04 3.75 -5.99
N GLN A 104 -23.63 2.54 -5.56
CA GLN A 104 -24.35 1.28 -5.69
C GLN A 104 -24.13 0.37 -4.47
N ASP A 105 -25.14 -0.43 -4.11
CA ASP A 105 -25.11 -1.36 -2.95
C ASP A 105 -24.04 -2.47 -3.04
N THR A 106 -23.55 -2.75 -4.24
CA THR A 106 -22.52 -3.77 -4.47
C THR A 106 -21.10 -3.28 -4.17
N VAL A 107 -20.91 -1.96 -4.10
CA VAL A 107 -19.60 -1.33 -3.87
C VAL A 107 -19.14 -1.57 -2.45
N LYS A 108 -17.87 -1.98 -2.30
CA LYS A 108 -17.26 -2.25 -0.99
C LYS A 108 -16.66 -0.98 -0.41
N SER A 109 -17.22 -0.52 0.72
CA SER A 109 -16.65 0.60 1.49
C SER A 109 -15.28 0.24 2.06
N MET A 110 -14.52 1.23 2.54
CA MET A 110 -13.24 0.94 3.19
C MET A 110 -13.40 0.01 4.41
N VAL A 111 -14.50 0.13 5.16
CA VAL A 111 -14.85 -0.82 6.24
C VAL A 111 -14.96 -2.26 5.71
N ASP A 112 -15.64 -2.48 4.58
CA ASP A 112 -15.73 -3.79 3.95
C ASP A 112 -14.37 -4.30 3.47
N GLN A 113 -13.53 -3.43 2.91
CA GLN A 113 -12.19 -3.78 2.42
C GLN A 113 -11.26 -4.22 3.57
N VAL A 114 -11.29 -3.49 4.70
CA VAL A 114 -10.55 -3.88 5.92
C VAL A 114 -11.05 -5.23 6.45
N LYS A 115 -12.38 -5.48 6.37
CA LYS A 115 -12.94 -6.79 6.72
C LYS A 115 -12.42 -7.89 5.79
N GLN A 116 -12.40 -7.67 4.48
CA GLN A 116 -11.86 -8.63 3.51
C GLN A 116 -10.39 -8.98 3.80
N PHE A 117 -9.56 -7.98 4.12
CA PHE A 117 -8.18 -8.22 4.55
C PHE A 117 -8.12 -9.05 5.84
N SER A 118 -8.92 -8.69 6.83
CA SER A 118 -8.97 -9.35 8.15
C SER A 118 -9.39 -10.82 8.03
N ASP A 119 -10.34 -11.11 7.14
CA ASP A 119 -10.83 -12.46 6.87
C ASP A 119 -9.89 -13.30 5.98
N SER A 120 -8.79 -12.72 5.48
CA SER A 120 -7.89 -13.38 4.52
C SER A 120 -6.42 -13.34 4.96
N ILE A 121 -5.60 -12.50 4.35
CA ILE A 121 -4.15 -12.52 4.52
C ILE A 121 -3.70 -11.96 5.87
N ALA A 122 -4.58 -11.36 6.68
CA ALA A 122 -4.24 -10.93 8.03
C ALA A 122 -3.68 -12.08 8.90
N SER A 123 -4.16 -13.30 8.64
CA SER A 123 -3.69 -14.56 9.24
C SER A 123 -2.28 -14.99 8.79
N LYS A 124 -1.68 -14.31 7.80
CA LYS A 124 -0.38 -14.61 7.19
C LYS A 124 -0.29 -16.06 6.67
N PRO A 125 -1.20 -16.46 5.76
CA PRO A 125 -1.20 -17.82 5.23
C PRO A 125 0.08 -18.08 4.42
N SER A 126 0.38 -19.36 4.15
CA SER A 126 1.61 -19.76 3.45
C SER A 126 1.80 -19.13 2.06
N TYR A 127 0.72 -18.69 1.41
CA TYR A 127 0.76 -17.99 0.13
C TYR A 127 0.98 -16.46 0.25
N ALA A 128 0.86 -15.91 1.45
CA ALA A 128 1.09 -14.50 1.77
C ALA A 128 1.76 -14.33 3.17
N PRO A 129 2.98 -14.85 3.38
CA PRO A 129 3.70 -14.80 4.65
C PRO A 129 4.32 -13.41 4.95
N TRP A 130 3.52 -12.35 4.82
CA TRP A 130 3.96 -10.98 5.06
C TRP A 130 4.19 -10.70 6.56
N ASN A 131 5.06 -9.75 6.87
CA ASN A 131 5.34 -9.26 8.21
C ASN A 131 5.58 -7.73 8.18
N ALA A 132 5.81 -7.13 9.35
CA ALA A 132 5.98 -5.67 9.45
C ALA A 132 7.27 -5.14 8.79
N GLN A 133 8.22 -6.02 8.46
CA GLN A 133 9.51 -5.66 7.86
C GLN A 133 9.50 -5.73 6.33
N ASN A 134 8.62 -6.55 5.73
CA ASN A 134 8.56 -6.75 4.27
C ASN A 134 7.21 -6.36 3.63
N ALA A 135 6.34 -5.70 4.38
CA ALA A 135 5.05 -5.24 3.88
C ALA A 135 4.86 -3.73 4.04
N VAL A 136 4.26 -3.11 3.03
CA VAL A 136 3.77 -1.73 3.09
C VAL A 136 2.25 -1.76 2.93
N ALA A 137 1.55 -1.05 3.83
CA ALA A 137 0.13 -0.79 3.69
C ALA A 137 -0.08 0.60 3.07
N GLY A 138 -0.87 0.68 2.00
CA GLY A 138 -1.23 1.92 1.33
C GLY A 138 -2.73 2.17 1.38
N VAL A 139 -3.13 3.41 1.66
CA VAL A 139 -4.55 3.81 1.70
C VAL A 139 -4.72 5.10 0.90
N TRP A 140 -5.60 5.07 -0.11
CA TRP A 140 -6.05 6.26 -0.81
C TRP A 140 -7.56 6.23 -0.99
N ILE A 141 -8.26 7.01 -0.18
CA ILE A 141 -9.73 7.00 -0.04
C ILE A 141 -10.24 8.43 0.18
N GLY A 142 -11.52 8.65 -0.10
CA GLY A 142 -12.29 9.80 0.37
C GLY A 142 -12.83 10.72 -0.72
N VAL A 143 -12.54 10.44 -2.01
CA VAL A 143 -13.09 11.28 -3.09
C VAL A 143 -14.59 11.05 -3.33
N ASN A 144 -15.13 9.92 -2.87
CA ASN A 144 -16.54 9.55 -3.07
C ASN A 144 -17.43 9.85 -1.84
N ASP A 145 -16.83 10.27 -0.73
CA ASP A 145 -17.54 10.73 0.48
C ASP A 145 -18.17 12.12 0.21
#